data_AF-A0A523QN29-F1
#
_entry.id   AF-A0A523QN29-F1
#
_cell.length_a   1.000
_cell.length_b   1.000
_cell.length_c   1.000
_cell.angle_alpha   90.00
_cell.angle_beta   90.00
_cell.angle_gamma   90.00
#
_symmetry.space_group_name_H-M   'P 1'
#
loop_
_entity.id
_entity.type
_entity.pdbx_description
1 polymer ?
#
loop_
_entity_poly.entity_id
_entity_poly.type
_entity_poly.pdbx_seq_one_letter_code
_entity_poly.pdbx_strand_id
1 'polypeptide(L)' 'MLALAEESARNFRQRFLGRTMPVLWEQKSGGIWSGYTKNYIKIYARSGEDLTNQLTPVKLESIYKDGVWGRWSDL' A
#
# COMPACT_ATOMS: atom_id res chain seq x y z
N MET A 1 -24.19 4.09 9.27
CA MET A 1 -23.25 5.15 8.82
C MET A 1 -21.83 4.61 8.65
N LEU A 2 -21.34 3.74 9.54
CA LEU A 2 -20.00 3.10 9.42
C LEU A 2 -19.83 2.25 8.14
N ALA A 3 -20.80 1.41 7.80
CA ALA A 3 -20.72 0.56 6.61
C ALA A 3 -20.54 1.34 5.29
N LEU A 4 -21.23 2.47 5.13
CA LEU A 4 -21.10 3.33 3.95
C LEU A 4 -19.69 3.95 3.83
N ALA A 5 -19.10 4.33 4.96
CA ALA A 5 -17.75 4.89 4.99
C ALA A 5 -16.70 3.83 4.64
N GLU A 6 -16.85 2.61 5.17
CA GLU A 6 -15.97 1.48 4.83
C GLU A 6 -16.06 1.11 3.35
N GLU A 7 -17.27 1.07 2.79
CA GLU A 7 -17.50 0.81 1.37
C GLU A 7 -16.87 1.90 0.50
N SER A 8 -17.08 3.18 0.83
CA SER A 8 -16.47 4.30 0.12
C SER A 8 -14.93 4.24 0.14
N ALA A 9 -14.34 3.96 1.31
CA ALA A 9 -12.90 3.81 1.45
C ALA A 9 -12.37 2.60 0.66
N ARG A 10 -13.11 1.48 0.63
CA ARG A 10 -12.76 0.30 -0.17
C ARG A 10 -12.81 0.63 -1.67
N ASN A 11 -13.88 1.26 -2.13
CA ASN A 11 -14.06 1.67 -3.52
C ASN A 11 -12.97 2.64 -3.96
N PHE A 12 -12.57 3.57 -3.08
CA PHE A 12 -11.44 4.47 -3.33
C PHE A 12 -10.15 3.69 -3.60
N ARG A 13 -9.77 2.76 -2.71
CA ARG A 13 -8.55 1.94 -2.87
C ARG A 13 -8.60 1.07 -4.13
N GLN A 14 -9.76 0.47 -4.44
CA GLN A 14 -9.93 -0.42 -5.60
C GLN A 14 -9.61 0.26 -6.93
N ARG A 15 -9.87 1.56 -7.07
CA ARG A 15 -9.58 2.34 -8.30
C ARG A 15 -8.08 2.46 -8.62
N PHE A 16 -7.22 2.13 -7.67
CA PHE A 16 -5.76 2.19 -7.83
C PHE A 16 -5.10 0.83 -8.01
N LEU A 17 -5.85 -0.27 -7.92
CA LEU A 17 -5.31 -1.60 -8.20
C LEU A 17 -4.81 -1.66 -9.65
N GLY A 18 -3.70 -2.39 -9.84
CA GLY A 18 -2.97 -2.51 -11.11
C GLY A 18 -2.00 -1.35 -11.40
N ARG A 19 -2.10 -0.21 -10.69
CA ARG A 19 -1.18 0.92 -10.88
C ARG A 19 0.14 0.68 -10.13
N THR A 20 1.22 1.21 -10.67
CA THR A 20 2.49 1.36 -9.94
C THR A 20 2.57 2.76 -9.38
N MET A 21 2.77 2.89 -8.07
CA MET A 21 2.85 4.19 -7.39
C MET A 21 4.08 4.25 -6.47
N PRO A 22 4.68 5.44 -6.28
CA PRO A 22 5.71 5.63 -5.27
C PRO A 22 5.11 5.51 -3.86
N VAL A 23 5.80 4.76 -3.00
CA VAL A 23 5.41 4.50 -1.61
C VAL A 23 6.55 4.93 -0.69
N LEU A 24 6.23 5.78 0.28
CA LEU A 24 7.14 6.14 1.36
C LEU A 24 6.98 5.13 2.49
N TRP A 25 8.05 4.45 2.87
CA TRP A 25 8.03 3.42 3.91
C TRP A 25 8.48 3.94 5.27
N GLU A 26 7.72 3.57 6.31
CA GLU A 26 7.90 4.14 7.65
C GLU A 26 7.97 3.07 8.75
N GLN A 27 7.32 1.91 8.57
CA GLN A 27 7.20 0.90 9.62
C GLN A 27 7.43 -0.51 9.07
N LYS A 28 8.07 -1.36 9.87
CA LYS A 28 8.23 -2.81 9.62
C LYS A 28 7.72 -3.60 10.82
N SER A 29 6.89 -4.61 10.56
CA SER A 29 6.44 -5.57 11.58
C SER A 29 6.32 -6.96 10.98
N GLY A 30 6.94 -7.96 11.60
CA GLY A 30 6.88 -9.35 11.13
C GLY A 30 7.39 -9.55 9.69
N GLY A 31 8.36 -8.76 9.24
CA GLY A 31 8.88 -8.81 7.86
C GLY A 31 7.98 -8.15 6.81
N ILE A 32 6.88 -7.53 7.23
CA ILE A 32 5.99 -6.73 6.38
C ILE A 32 6.28 -5.26 6.63
N TRP A 33 6.58 -4.54 5.55
CA TRP A 33 6.67 -3.09 5.54
C TRP A 33 5.30 -2.47 5.32
N SER A 34 5.06 -1.34 5.98
CA SER A 34 3.95 -0.46 5.69
C SER A 34 4.42 0.97 5.42
N GLY A 35 3.73 1.60 4.47
CA GLY A 35 4.02 2.94 4.01
C GLY A 35 2.79 3.57 3.37
N TYR A 36 2.95 4.78 2.83
CA TYR A 36 1.87 5.51 2.20
C TYR A 36 2.25 6.02 0.82
N THR A 37 1.28 6.00 -0.09
CA THR A 37 1.37 6.76 -1.35
C THR A 37 1.11 8.26 -1.09
N LYS A 38 1.41 9.11 -2.09
CA LYS A 38 1.12 10.55 -2.04
C LYS A 38 -0.35 10.90 -1.74
N ASN A 39 -1.29 10.06 -2.18
CA ASN A 39 -2.71 10.21 -1.91
C ASN A 39 -3.17 9.43 -0.66
N TYR A 40 -2.26 9.18 0.27
CA TYR A 40 -2.50 8.57 1.58
C TYR A 40 -3.16 7.17 1.52
N ILE A 41 -2.86 6.40 0.47
CA ILE A 41 -3.22 4.97 0.45
C ILE A 41 -2.13 4.22 1.21
N LYS A 42 -2.54 3.53 2.27
CA LYS A 42 -1.65 2.64 3.01
C LYS A 42 -1.29 1.42 2.19
N ILE A 43 0.00 1.16 2.04
CA ILE A 43 0.55 0.03 1.28
C ILE A 43 1.27 -0.92 2.23
N TYR A 44 1.10 -2.21 1.99
CA TYR A 44 1.80 -3.28 2.67
C TYR A 44 2.63 -4.08 1.65
N ALA A 45 3.90 -4.35 1.94
CA ALA A 45 4.71 -5.22 1.10
C ALA A 45 5.71 -6.01 1.95
N ARG A 46 6.10 -7.20 1.47
CA ARG A 46 7.16 -7.99 2.11
C ARG A 46 8.51 -7.59 1.55
N SER A 47 9.48 -7.29 2.42
CA SER A 47 10.88 -7.10 2.02
C SER A 47 11.84 -7.58 3.10
N GLY A 48 12.95 -8.17 2.66
CA GLY A 48 14.11 -8.41 3.51
C GLY A 48 14.87 -7.13 3.82
N GLU A 49 14.83 -6.15 2.91
CA GLU A 49 15.60 -4.90 2.98
C GLU A 49 15.08 -3.95 4.07
N ASP A 50 15.93 -2.97 4.41
CA ASP A 50 15.55 -1.82 5.22
C ASP A 50 15.05 -0.69 4.33
N LEU A 51 13.74 -0.43 4.37
CA LEU A 51 13.09 0.55 3.53
C LEU A 51 12.85 1.89 4.25
N THR A 52 13.34 2.06 5.49
CA THR A 52 13.08 3.26 6.29
C THR A 52 13.37 4.54 5.48
N ASN A 53 12.36 5.41 5.36
CA ASN A 53 12.42 6.68 4.60
C ASN A 53 12.73 6.54 3.10
N GLN A 54 12.58 5.34 2.53
CA GLN A 54 12.73 5.14 1.09
C GLN A 54 11.40 5.38 0.37
N LEU A 55 11.51 5.96 -0.83
CA LEU A 55 10.40 6.15 -1.75
C LEU A 55 10.57 5.21 -2.94
N THR A 56 9.85 4.08 -2.96
CA THR A 56 10.03 3.05 -4.01
C THR A 56 8.76 2.83 -4.83
N PRO A 57 8.87 2.53 -6.14
CA PRO A 57 7.72 2.16 -6.96
C PRO A 57 7.19 0.78 -6.58
N VAL A 58 5.88 0.67 -6.32
CA VAL A 58 5.22 -0.58 -5.98
C VAL A 58 3.93 -0.74 -6.77
N LYS A 59 3.70 -1.94 -7.31
CA LYS A 59 2.46 -2.29 -8.00
C LYS A 59 1.40 -2.65 -6.95
N LEU A 60 0.27 -1.95 -6.98
CA LEU A 60 -0.87 -2.17 -6.09
C LEU A 60 -1.69 -3.37 -6.59
N GLU A 61 -1.71 -4.48 -5.87
CA GLU A 61 -2.30 -5.74 -6.37
C GLU A 61 -3.68 -6.07 -5.80
N SER A 62 -3.87 -5.95 -4.48
CA SER A 62 -5.10 -6.40 -3.83
C SER A 62 -5.44 -5.60 -2.59
N ILE A 63 -6.72 -5.51 -2.24
CA ILE A 63 -7.14 -4.91 -0.96
C ILE A 63 -6.64 -5.78 0.19
N TYR A 64 -6.02 -5.15 1.19
CA TYR A 64 -5.49 -5.85 2.35
C TYR A 64 -5.63 -5.01 3.61
N LYS A 65 -6.36 -5.53 4.60
CA LYS A 65 -6.71 -4.82 5.84
C LYS A 65 -7.34 -3.45 5.53
N ASP A 66 -6.80 -2.39 6.11
CA ASP A 66 -7.13 -0.97 5.92
C ASP A 66 -6.41 -0.32 4.73
N GLY A 67 -5.72 -1.10 3.90
CA GLY A 67 -4.87 -0.61 2.81
C GLY A 67 -4.86 -1.54 1.59
N VAL A 68 -3.70 -1.61 0.95
CA VAL A 68 -3.47 -2.38 -0.27
C VAL A 68 -2.18 -3.18 -0.14
N TRP A 69 -2.20 -4.44 -0.59
CA TRP A 69 -1.00 -5.23 -0.74
C TRP A 69 -0.28 -4.87 -2.03
N GLY A 70 1.02 -4.63 -1.91
CA GLY A 70 1.90 -4.27 -3.00
C GLY A 70 2.90 -5.36 -3.32
N ARG A 71 3.26 -5.47 -4.59
CA ARG A 71 4.40 -6.26 -5.06
C ARG A 71 5.45 -5.32 -5.63
N TRP A 72 6.72 -5.69 -5.46
CA TRP A 72 7.84 -5.07 -6.16
C TRP A 72 7.51 -5.02 -7.64
N SER A 73 7.57 -3.82 -8.22
CA SER A 73 7.38 -3.69 -9.66
C SER A 73 8.63 -4.26 -10.31
N ASP A 74 8.53 -5.47 -10.86
CA ASP A 74 9.48 -5.94 -11.86
C ASP A 74 9.44 -4.90 -12.99
N LEU A 75 10.55 -4.21 -13.24
CA LEU A 75 10.73 -3.49 -14.49
C LEU A 75 10.97 -4.49 -15.61
#